data_AF-A0A067NSM9-F1
#
_entry.id   AF-A0A067NSM9-F1
#
_cell.length_a   1.000
_cell.length_b   1.000
_cell.length_c   1.000
_cell.angle_alpha   90.00
_cell.angle_beta   90.00
_cell.angle_gamma   90.00
#
_symmetry.space_group_name_H-M   'P 1'
#
loop_
_entity.id
_entity.type
_entity.pdbx_description
1 polymer ?
#
loop_
_entity_poly.entity_id
_entity_poly.type
_entity_poly.pdbx_seq_one_letter_code
_entity_poly.pdbx_strand_id
1 'polypeptide(L)'
;MGGNQSVPKVTPQDRAILDLKLQRDKLRQYQKKIQVILDREHEIAKAHLAAGQKDRAVIALRRRKYQQGLLVKTDGQLENLEQLVSTIEFSLVEVSVLHGLKQGNEVLKEIHKEMNVESVEKLLEETAEARAYQREIDEMLANTLTLDEEEAVQDELKELQ
;
A
#
# COMPACT_ATOMS: atom_id res chain seq x y z
N MET A 1 3.60 -17.77 35.66
CA MET A 1 4.07 -16.71 34.74
C MET A 1 2.94 -16.44 33.74
N GLY A 2 1.99 -15.58 34.12
CA GLY A 2 0.84 -15.25 33.27
C GLY A 2 1.28 -14.27 32.19
N GLY A 3 1.24 -14.70 30.93
CA GLY A 3 1.48 -13.82 29.79
C GLY A 3 0.41 -12.74 29.77
N ASN A 4 0.81 -11.50 30.02
CA ASN A 4 0.01 -10.33 29.68
C ASN A 4 -0.26 -10.42 28.17
N GLN A 5 -1.43 -10.94 27.80
CA GLN A 5 -1.97 -10.76 26.46
C GLN A 5 -2.00 -9.25 26.23
N SER A 6 -1.12 -8.76 25.35
CA SER A 6 -1.12 -7.38 24.93
C SER A 6 -2.47 -7.09 24.33
N VAL A 7 -3.37 -6.46 25.09
CA VAL A 7 -4.65 -5.99 24.57
C VAL A 7 -4.32 -5.13 23.36
N PRO A 8 -4.83 -5.45 22.15
CA PRO A 8 -4.54 -4.66 20.97
C PRO A 8 -4.86 -3.20 21.28
N LYS A 9 -3.87 -2.32 21.19
CA LYS A 9 -4.07 -0.90 21.46
C LYS A 9 -4.98 -0.37 20.36
N VAL A 10 -6.26 -0.18 20.69
CA VAL A 10 -7.26 0.41 19.80
C VAL A 10 -6.72 1.75 19.32
N THR A 11 -6.45 1.84 18.02
CA THR A 11 -5.89 3.03 17.42
C THR A 11 -6.98 4.10 17.27
N PRO A 12 -6.63 5.40 17.18
CA PRO A 12 -7.59 6.44 16.84
C PRO A 12 -8.36 6.14 15.55
N GLN A 13 -7.72 5.45 14.60
CA GLN A 13 -8.29 5.01 13.33
C GLN A 13 -9.38 3.95 13.55
N ASP A 14 -9.14 2.96 14.41
CA ASP A 14 -10.14 1.93 14.76
C ASP A 14 -11.39 2.55 15.38
N ARG A 15 -11.22 3.59 16.22
CA ARG A 15 -12.35 4.32 16.82
C ARG A 15 -13.14 5.08 15.74
N ALA A 16 -12.46 5.74 14.81
CA ALA A 16 -13.13 6.45 13.72
C ALA A 16 -13.91 5.49 12.81
N ILE A 17 -13.33 4.32 12.48
CA ILE A 17 -14.01 3.28 11.69
C ILE A 17 -15.23 2.74 12.45
N LEU A 18 -15.11 2.52 13.76
CA LEU A 18 -16.22 2.10 14.60
C LEU A 18 -17.35 3.12 14.59
N ASP A 19 -17.04 4.41 14.77
CA ASP A 19 -18.03 5.49 14.77
C ASP A 19 -18.76 5.59 13.43
N LEU A 20 -18.04 5.46 12.31
CA LEU A 20 -18.64 5.42 10.97
C LEU A 20 -19.55 4.21 10.79
N LYS A 21 -19.13 3.02 11.26
CA LYS A 21 -19.95 1.79 11.21
C LYS A 21 -21.21 1.93 12.07
N LEU A 22 -21.12 2.55 13.25
CA LEU A 22 -22.27 2.86 14.11
C LEU A 22 -23.24 3.84 13.44
N GLN A 23 -22.73 4.88 12.76
CA GLN A 23 -23.57 5.82 12.01
C GLN A 23 -24.29 5.14 10.85
N ARG A 24 -23.59 4.29 10.08
CA ARG A 24 -24.19 3.48 9.01
C ARG A 24 -25.32 2.62 9.55
N ASP A 25 -25.12 1.94 10.68
CA ASP A 25 -26.13 1.06 11.25
C ASP A 25 -27.36 1.84 11.74
N LYS A 26 -27.16 3.04 12.32
CA LYS A 26 -28.26 3.96 12.66
C LYS A 26 -29.03 4.42 11.42
N LEU A 27 -28.35 4.74 10.32
CA LEU A 27 -29.01 5.12 9.06
C LEU A 27 -29.81 3.97 8.47
N ARG A 28 -29.29 2.73 8.50
CA ARG A 28 -30.05 1.53 8.08
C ARG A 28 -31.30 1.31 8.93
N GLN A 29 -31.22 1.53 10.25
CA GLN A 29 -32.40 1.48 11.11
C GLN A 29 -33.42 2.56 10.76
N TYR A 30 -32.95 3.78 10.46
CA TYR A 30 -33.81 4.88 10.05
C TYR A 30 -34.49 4.61 8.69
N GLN A 31 -33.75 4.07 7.72
CA GLN A 31 -34.26 3.64 6.41
C GLN A 31 -35.39 2.61 6.58
N LYS A 32 -35.19 1.58 7.41
CA LYS A 32 -36.25 0.58 7.72
C LYS A 32 -37.50 1.22 8.33
N LYS A 33 -37.33 2.19 9.25
CA LYS A 33 -38.46 2.91 9.85
C LYS A 33 -39.23 3.72 8.81
N ILE A 34 -38.54 4.44 7.92
CA ILE A 34 -39.19 5.19 6.84
C ILE A 34 -39.95 4.25 5.91
N GLN A 35 -39.38 3.10 5.57
CA GLN A 35 -40.03 2.13 4.69
C GLN A 35 -41.39 1.66 5.26
N VAL A 36 -41.44 1.32 6.56
CA VAL A 36 -42.68 0.94 7.24
C VAL A 36 -43.72 2.08 7.24
N ILE A 37 -43.27 3.33 7.39
CA ILE A 37 -44.16 4.50 7.31
C ILE A 37 -44.69 4.68 5.89
N LEU A 38 -43.83 4.49 4.89
CA LEU A 38 -44.17 4.56 3.46
C LEU A 38 -45.27 3.57 3.07
N ASP A 39 -45.15 2.33 3.56
CA ASP A 39 -46.11 1.27 3.30
C ASP A 39 -47.46 1.57 3.97
N ARG A 40 -47.44 2.05 5.22
CA ARG A 40 -48.65 2.51 5.93
C ARG A 40 -49.33 3.70 5.23
N GLU A 41 -48.57 4.70 4.79
CA GLU A 41 -49.13 5.85 4.08
C GLU A 41 -49.74 5.43 2.73
N HIS A 42 -49.21 4.38 2.09
CA HIS A 42 -49.79 3.81 0.88
C HIS A 42 -51.12 3.09 1.15
N GLU A 43 -51.22 2.32 2.24
CA GLU A 43 -52.47 1.67 2.66
C GLU A 43 -53.55 2.70 3.04
N ILE A 44 -53.18 3.74 3.79
CA ILE A 44 -54.08 4.84 4.16
C ILE A 44 -54.59 5.57 2.91
N ALA A 45 -53.72 5.83 1.94
CA ALA A 45 -54.13 6.43 0.67
C ALA A 45 -55.13 5.53 -0.10
N LYS A 46 -54.92 4.21 -0.14
CA LYS A 46 -55.86 3.25 -0.73
C LYS A 46 -57.22 3.25 -0.01
N ALA A 47 -57.21 3.26 1.32
CA ALA A 47 -58.43 3.30 2.12
C ALA A 47 -59.25 4.59 1.87
N HIS A 48 -58.60 5.75 1.80
CA HIS A 48 -59.27 7.01 1.50
C HIS A 48 -59.83 7.06 0.06
N LEU A 49 -59.15 6.45 -0.91
CA LEU A 49 -59.67 6.31 -2.27
C LEU A 49 -60.91 5.42 -2.32
N ALA A 50 -60.91 4.29 -1.62
CA ALA A 50 -62.07 3.39 -1.52
C ALA A 50 -63.27 4.07 -0.84
N ALA A 51 -63.03 4.93 0.14
CA ALA A 51 -64.05 5.72 0.83
C ALA A 51 -64.53 6.97 0.04
N GLY A 52 -64.03 7.19 -1.18
CA GLY A 52 -64.39 8.36 -2.01
C GLY A 52 -63.79 9.69 -1.55
N GLN A 53 -62.92 9.70 -0.53
CA GLN A 53 -62.32 10.90 0.06
C GLN A 53 -61.03 11.31 -0.68
N LYS A 54 -61.18 11.85 -1.90
CA LYS A 54 -60.07 12.20 -2.79
C LYS A 54 -59.08 13.20 -2.18
N ASP A 55 -59.56 14.23 -1.48
CA ASP A 55 -58.68 15.27 -0.91
C ASP A 55 -57.74 14.71 0.16
N ARG A 56 -58.24 13.79 1.01
CA ARG A 56 -57.43 13.12 2.03
C ARG A 56 -56.44 12.14 1.43
N ALA A 57 -56.82 11.43 0.36
CA ALA A 57 -55.91 10.57 -0.37
C ALA A 57 -54.75 11.36 -0.99
N VAL A 58 -55.00 12.55 -1.55
CA VAL A 58 -53.95 13.42 -2.11
C VAL A 58 -52.97 13.89 -1.03
N ILE A 59 -53.45 14.24 0.17
CA ILE A 59 -52.59 14.62 1.30
C ILE A 59 -51.69 13.45 1.72
N ALA A 60 -52.26 12.25 1.85
CA ALA A 60 -51.48 11.05 2.17
C ALA A 60 -50.40 10.75 1.11
N LEU A 61 -50.72 10.89 -0.17
CA LEU A 61 -49.76 10.70 -1.26
C LEU A 61 -48.66 11.77 -1.28
N ARG A 62 -48.97 13.03 -0.93
CA ARG A 62 -47.95 14.09 -0.78
C ARG A 62 -46.98 13.78 0.35
N ARG A 63 -47.50 13.33 1.49
CA ARG A 63 -46.68 12.90 2.64
C ARG A 63 -45.77 11.73 2.25
N ARG A 64 -46.32 10.76 1.52
CA ARG A 64 -45.59 9.63 0.97
C ARG A 64 -44.43 10.06 0.08
N LYS A 65 -44.69 10.99 -0.85
CA LYS A 65 -43.65 11.51 -1.76
C LYS A 65 -42.54 12.26 -1.01
N TYR A 66 -42.88 12.98 0.06
CA TYR A 66 -41.89 13.63 0.92
C TYR A 66 -41.00 12.59 1.63
N GLN A 67 -41.60 11.53 2.19
CA GLN A 67 -40.85 10.44 2.83
C GLN A 67 -39.94 9.69 1.83
N GLN A 68 -40.40 9.47 0.60
CA GLN A 68 -39.54 8.92 -0.46
C GLN A 68 -38.33 9.80 -0.74
N GLY A 69 -38.50 11.13 -0.78
CA GLY A 69 -37.38 12.06 -0.95
C GLY A 69 -36.39 11.99 0.21
N LEU A 70 -36.86 11.81 1.44
CA LEU A 70 -35.99 11.59 2.61
C LEU A 70 -35.24 10.25 2.52
N LEU A 71 -35.90 9.20 2.03
CA LEU A 71 -35.28 7.89 1.83
C LEU A 71 -34.15 7.97 0.81
N VAL A 72 -34.36 8.61 -0.34
CA VAL A 72 -33.30 8.82 -1.35
C VAL A 72 -32.10 9.59 -0.80
N LYS A 73 -32.35 10.64 0.00
CA LYS A 73 -31.26 11.38 0.68
C LYS A 73 -30.50 10.49 1.67
N THR A 74 -31.22 9.65 2.41
CA THR A 74 -30.63 8.71 3.36
C THR A 74 -29.77 7.67 2.65
N ASP A 75 -30.24 7.17 1.50
CA ASP A 75 -29.50 6.20 0.68
C ASP A 75 -28.19 6.81 0.16
N GLY A 76 -28.24 8.05 -0.34
CA GLY A 76 -27.01 8.74 -0.77
C GLY A 76 -26.03 9.00 0.38
N GLN A 77 -26.53 9.30 1.59
CA GLN A 77 -25.67 9.40 2.78
C GLN A 77 -25.05 8.06 3.17
N LEU A 78 -25.79 6.96 3.01
CA LEU A 78 -25.30 5.62 3.29
C LEU A 78 -24.17 5.24 2.32
N GLU A 79 -24.36 5.50 1.02
CA GLU A 79 -23.36 5.25 -0.02
C GLU A 79 -22.07 6.03 0.26
N ASN A 80 -22.18 7.32 0.58
CA ASN A 80 -21.03 8.14 0.94
C ASN A 80 -20.27 7.59 2.16
N LEU A 81 -20.99 7.10 3.18
CA LEU A 81 -20.37 6.48 4.36
C LEU A 81 -19.66 5.17 4.01
N GLU A 82 -20.24 4.34 3.14
CA GLU A 82 -19.62 3.09 2.70
C GLU A 82 -18.36 3.35 1.87
N GLN A 83 -18.39 4.36 0.99
CA GLN A 83 -17.20 4.82 0.24
C GLN A 83 -16.11 5.34 1.18
N LEU A 84 -16.46 6.15 2.19
CA LEU A 84 -15.50 6.66 3.18
C LEU A 84 -14.84 5.54 3.97
N VAL A 85 -15.61 4.56 4.46
CA VAL A 85 -15.06 3.39 5.17
C VAL A 85 -14.13 2.60 4.26
N SER A 86 -14.52 2.32 3.02
CA SER A 86 -13.67 1.61 2.06
C SER A 86 -12.37 2.37 1.77
N THR A 87 -12.43 3.70 1.68
CA THR A 87 -11.26 4.55 1.43
C THR A 87 -10.30 4.50 2.61
N ILE A 88 -10.81 4.59 3.84
CA ILE A 88 -9.99 4.49 5.07
C ILE A 88 -9.35 3.11 5.18
N GLU A 89 -10.10 2.04 4.93
CA GLU A 89 -9.58 0.67 4.97
C GLU A 89 -8.49 0.46 3.92
N PHE A 90 -8.63 1.03 2.71
CA PHE A 90 -7.60 1.00 1.68
C PHE A 90 -6.34 1.79 2.09
N SER A 91 -6.48 3.01 2.62
CA SER A 91 -5.34 3.81 3.09
C SER A 91 -4.57 3.12 4.23
N LEU A 92 -5.24 2.33 5.09
CA LEU A 92 -4.56 1.53 6.11
C LEU A 92 -3.69 0.42 5.50
N VAL A 93 -4.16 -0.22 4.42
CA VAL A 93 -3.37 -1.19 3.67
C VAL A 93 -2.17 -0.51 3.00
N GLU A 94 -2.38 0.66 2.38
CA GLU A 94 -1.32 1.42 1.72
C GLU A 94 -0.17 1.79 2.69
N VAL A 95 -0.51 2.27 3.90
CA VAL A 95 0.49 2.52 4.95
C VAL A 95 1.25 1.25 5.34
N SER A 96 0.55 0.12 5.41
CA SER A 96 1.18 -1.17 5.74
C SER A 96 2.14 -1.64 4.64
N VAL A 97 1.77 -1.46 3.37
CA VAL A 97 2.64 -1.76 2.22
C VAL A 97 3.86 -0.86 2.22
N LEU A 98 3.71 0.45 2.44
CA LEU A 98 4.84 1.38 2.55
C LEU A 98 5.79 1.00 3.69
N HIS A 99 5.25 0.55 4.83
CA HIS A 99 6.07 0.07 5.94
C HIS A 99 6.86 -1.19 5.56
N GLY A 100 6.23 -2.14 4.87
CA GLY A 100 6.89 -3.35 4.36
C GLY A 100 7.98 -3.04 3.33
N LEU A 101 7.74 -2.10 2.41
CA LEU A 101 8.75 -1.65 1.45
C LEU A 101 9.94 -0.97 2.13
N LYS A 102 9.69 -0.17 3.19
CA LYS A 102 10.76 0.47 3.96
C LYS A 102 11.63 -0.58 4.67
N GLN A 103 11.02 -1.55 5.34
CA GLN A 103 11.75 -2.66 5.97
C GLN A 103 12.54 -3.48 4.94
N GLY A 104 11.93 -3.82 3.80
CA GLY A 104 12.62 -4.53 2.71
C GLY A 104 13.82 -3.74 2.18
N ASN A 105 13.72 -2.42 2.04
CA ASN A 105 14.83 -1.57 1.62
C ASN A 105 15.94 -1.50 2.69
N GLU A 106 15.60 -1.48 3.97
CA GLU A 106 16.59 -1.58 5.06
C GLU A 106 17.35 -2.90 5.00
N VAL A 107 16.66 -4.04 4.84
CA VAL A 107 17.29 -5.36 4.67
C VAL A 107 18.17 -5.41 3.42
N LEU A 108 17.71 -4.87 2.29
CA LEU A 108 18.50 -4.82 1.06
C LEU A 108 19.77 -3.98 1.23
N LYS A 109 19.71 -2.88 1.99
CA LYS A 109 20.90 -2.07 2.32
C LYS A 109 21.90 -2.84 3.18
N GLU A 110 21.43 -3.62 4.15
CA GLU A 110 22.30 -4.48 4.96
C GLU A 110 22.99 -5.54 4.11
N ILE A 111 22.23 -6.25 3.25
CA ILE A 111 22.77 -7.23 2.29
C ILE A 111 23.81 -6.59 1.36
N HIS A 112 23.52 -5.41 0.81
CA HIS A 112 24.47 -4.69 -0.04
C HIS A 112 25.73 -4.28 0.72
N LYS A 113 25.62 -3.93 2.00
CA LYS A 113 26.76 -3.55 2.83
C LYS A 113 27.66 -4.75 3.12
N GLU A 114 27.09 -5.90 3.44
CA GLU A 114 27.84 -7.15 3.66
C GLU A 114 28.52 -7.62 2.37
N MET A 115 27.83 -7.63 1.24
CA MET A 115 28.43 -8.01 -0.06
C MET A 115 29.58 -7.09 -0.48
N ASN A 116 29.47 -5.77 -0.28
CA ASN A 116 30.47 -4.82 -0.74
C ASN A 116 31.77 -4.90 0.09
N VAL A 117 31.70 -5.20 1.39
CA VAL A 117 32.91 -5.37 2.21
C VAL A 117 33.68 -6.64 1.82
N GLU A 118 33.00 -7.78 1.70
CA GLU A 118 33.66 -9.03 1.30
C GLU A 118 34.21 -8.99 -0.13
N SER A 119 33.53 -8.29 -1.04
CA SER A 119 33.96 -8.19 -2.44
C SER A 119 35.13 -7.22 -2.61
N VAL A 120 35.21 -6.15 -1.81
CA VAL A 120 36.30 -5.18 -1.86
C VAL A 120 37.57 -5.76 -1.21
N GLU A 121 37.46 -6.50 -0.10
CA GLU A 121 38.63 -7.15 0.52
C GLU A 121 39.24 -8.22 -0.40
N LYS A 122 38.41 -9.07 -1.03
CA LYS A 122 38.88 -10.05 -2.02
C LYS A 122 39.51 -9.41 -3.26
N LEU A 123 38.91 -8.36 -3.82
CA LEU A 123 39.50 -7.64 -4.96
C LEU A 123 40.83 -6.96 -4.60
N LEU A 124 40.99 -6.45 -3.37
CA LEU A 124 42.23 -5.84 -2.92
C LEU A 124 43.33 -6.89 -2.69
N GLU A 125 42.98 -8.06 -2.14
CA GLU A 125 43.91 -9.20 -2.03
C GLU A 125 44.33 -9.71 -3.41
N GLU A 126 43.37 -9.97 -4.31
CA GLU A 126 43.65 -10.48 -5.67
C GLU A 126 44.51 -9.50 -6.49
N THR A 127 44.30 -8.18 -6.36
CA THR A 127 45.10 -7.18 -7.08
C THR A 127 46.51 -6.98 -6.48
N ALA A 128 46.67 -7.17 -5.17
CA ALA A 128 47.98 -7.12 -4.52
C ALA A 128 48.82 -8.36 -4.88
N GLU A 129 48.22 -9.55 -4.86
CA GLU A 129 48.87 -10.80 -5.26
C GLU A 129 49.21 -10.81 -6.76
N ALA A 130 48.28 -10.39 -7.62
CA ALA A 130 48.54 -10.28 -9.06
C ALA A 130 49.69 -9.30 -9.36
N ARG A 131 49.80 -8.17 -8.64
CA ARG A 131 50.92 -7.23 -8.79
C ARG A 131 52.24 -7.80 -8.30
N ALA A 132 52.24 -8.60 -7.23
CA ALA A 132 53.44 -9.23 -6.71
C ALA A 132 53.95 -10.31 -7.69
N TYR A 133 53.04 -11.15 -8.19
CA TYR A 133 53.35 -12.17 -9.19
C TYR A 133 53.86 -11.56 -10.50
N GLN A 134 53.27 -10.45 -10.95
CA GLN A 134 53.75 -9.75 -12.14
C GLN A 134 55.18 -9.22 -11.97
N ARG A 135 55.52 -8.65 -10.80
CA ARG A 135 56.89 -8.21 -10.51
C ARG A 135 57.88 -9.36 -10.41
N GLU A 136 57.45 -10.49 -9.85
CA GLU A 136 58.28 -11.69 -9.77
C GLU A 136 58.55 -12.27 -11.17
N ILE A 137 57.55 -12.25 -12.06
CA ILE A 137 57.74 -12.54 -13.48
C ILE A 137 58.69 -11.54 -14.12
N ASP A 138 58.52 -10.24 -13.90
CA ASP A 138 59.38 -9.20 -14.49
C ASP A 138 60.83 -9.35 -14.02
N GLU A 139 61.08 -9.65 -12.73
CA GLU A 139 62.42 -9.93 -12.19
C GLU A 139 63.03 -11.24 -12.70
N MET A 140 62.20 -12.27 -12.88
CA MET A 140 62.64 -13.53 -13.48
C MET A 140 63.02 -13.34 -14.96
N LEU A 141 62.18 -12.63 -15.73
CA LEU A 141 62.42 -12.35 -17.15
C LEU A 141 63.65 -11.45 -17.34
N ALA A 142 63.80 -10.41 -16.52
CA ALA A 142 64.95 -9.50 -16.55
C ALA A 142 66.29 -10.19 -16.24
N ASN A 143 66.28 -11.30 -15.47
CA ASN A 143 67.49 -12.07 -15.18
C ASN A 143 67.83 -13.15 -16.23
N THR A 144 66.99 -13.34 -17.26
CA THR A 144 67.21 -14.34 -18.31
C THR A 144 67.47 -13.77 -19.70
N LEU A 145 67.28 -12.47 -19.92
CA LEU A 145 67.50 -11.87 -21.23
C LEU A 145 68.98 -11.51 -21.41
N THR A 146 69.55 -12.01 -22.51
CA THR A 146 70.89 -11.60 -22.94
C THR A 146 70.81 -10.28 -23.72
N LEU A 147 71.89 -9.48 -23.71
CA LEU A 147 71.96 -8.16 -24.36
C LEU A 147 71.49 -8.17 -25.83
N ASP A 148 71.68 -9.28 -26.55
CA ASP A 148 71.26 -9.45 -27.95
C ASP A 148 69.73 -9.57 -28.11
N GLU A 149 69.01 -10.02 -27.08
CA GLU A 149 67.55 -10.19 -27.11
C GLU A 149 66.82 -8.90 -26.72
N GLU A 150 67.43 -8.04 -25.90
CA GLU A 150 66.90 -6.71 -25.57
C GLU A 150 66.91 -5.76 -26.78
N GLU A 151 67.93 -5.84 -27.65
CA GLU A 151 67.99 -5.05 -28.89
C GLU A 151 66.87 -5.44 -29.87
N ALA A 152 66.60 -6.74 -30.04
CA ALA A 152 65.55 -7.24 -30.93
C ALA A 152 64.15 -6.80 -30.51
N VAL A 153 63.87 -6.77 -29.20
CA VAL A 153 62.58 -6.32 -28.65
C VAL A 153 62.41 -4.80 -28.81
N GLN A 154 63.49 -4.02 -28.66
CA GLN A 154 63.43 -2.57 -28.89
C GLN A 154 63.19 -2.21 -30.36
N ASP A 155 63.67 -3.04 -31.29
CA ASP A 155 63.42 -2.83 -32.72
C ASP A 155 61.99 -3.20 -33.13
N GLU A 156 61.41 -4.30 -32.60
CA GLU A 156 59.98 -4.62 -32.84
C GLU A 156 59.02 -3.57 -32.24
N LEU A 157 59.37 -2.97 -31.10
CA LEU A 157 58.54 -1.92 -30.49
C LEU A 157 58.55 -0.62 -31.31
N LYS A 158 59.67 -0.30 -31.98
CA LYS A 158 59.76 0.82 -32.93
C LYS A 158 58.97 0.60 -34.21
N GLU A 159 58.80 -0.65 -34.67
CA GLU A 159 57.99 -0.95 -35.86
C GLU A 159 56.48 -0.80 -35.62
N LEU A 160 56.02 -0.80 -34.36
CA LEU A 160 54.61 -0.63 -33.99
C LEU A 160 54.21 0.83 -33.69
N GLN A 161 55.14 1.80 -33.78
CA GLN A 161 54.88 3.25 -33.70
C GLN A 161 54.90 3.91 -35.07
#